data_AF-T0ZV32-F1
#
_entry.id   AF-T0ZV32-F1
#
_cell.length_a   1.000
_cell.length_b   1.000
_cell.length_c   1.000
_cell.angle_alpha   90.00
_cell.angle_beta   90.00
_cell.angle_gamma   90.00
#
_symmetry.space_group_name_H-M   'P 1'
#
loop_
_entity.id
_entity.type
_entity.pdbx_description
1 polymer ?
#
loop_
_entity_poly.entity_id
_entity_poly.type
_entity_poly.pdbx_seq_one_letter_code
_entity_poly.pdbx_strand_id
1 'polypeptide(L)'
;QGRLEVRAAPLEADVWLAERVWKKALAVVATSATLRTLGSFSTFMRRSGMDRAEGARAMALTSPFDLGRMAKLDVPRMGCSPKDEERYVAAALAQLDSVVDRAEGTLVLCASRALMEALVERLPVELKAIMRCQGDKPVAALLEDHSAAIEAGKGSLLFGLATMAEGVDLPGALCRHVVVVKLPFASPDDPLSRARQAWMERSGRSVFAEVML
;
A
#
# COMPACT_ATOMS: atom_id res chain seq x y z
N GLN A 1 -14.02 -15.23 32.89
CA GLN A 1 -15.20 -14.45 32.42
C GLN A 1 -14.90 -13.95 31.02
N GLY A 2 -15.66 -14.39 30.01
CA GLY A 2 -15.47 -13.93 28.62
C GLY A 2 -16.08 -12.55 28.44
N ARG A 3 -15.28 -11.58 27.97
CA ARG A 3 -15.73 -10.22 27.68
C ARG A 3 -16.47 -10.23 26.33
N LEU A 4 -17.75 -9.87 26.34
CA LEU A 4 -18.51 -9.66 25.10
C LEU A 4 -18.12 -8.29 24.51
N GLU A 5 -17.74 -8.26 23.24
CA GLU A 5 -17.40 -7.03 22.54
C GLU A 5 -18.31 -6.87 21.32
N VAL A 6 -18.91 -5.68 21.17
CA VAL A 6 -19.74 -5.31 20.01
C VAL A 6 -19.01 -4.19 19.26
N ARG A 7 -18.87 -4.35 17.94
CA ARG A 7 -18.26 -3.35 17.06
C ARG A 7 -19.29 -2.90 16.02
N ALA A 8 -19.39 -1.59 15.83
CA ALA A 8 -20.23 -0.99 14.79
C ALA A 8 -19.37 0.00 13.99
N ALA A 9 -19.48 -0.05 12.66
CA ALA A 9 -18.80 0.89 11.76
C ALA A 9 -19.73 1.24 10.59
N PRO A 10 -19.78 2.51 10.16
CA PRO A 10 -20.54 2.89 8.97
C PRO A 10 -19.91 2.27 7.71
N LEU A 11 -20.74 1.77 6.79
CA LEU A 11 -20.27 1.17 5.53
C LEU A 11 -19.83 2.24 4.51
N GLU A 12 -20.49 3.39 4.51
CA GLU A 12 -20.18 4.56 3.70
C GLU A 12 -20.32 5.83 4.55
N ALA A 13 -19.55 6.86 4.21
CA ALA A 13 -19.57 8.18 4.87
C ALA A 13 -20.12 9.28 3.95
N ASP A 14 -20.56 8.92 2.75
CA ASP A 14 -20.94 9.84 1.66
C ASP A 14 -22.03 10.83 2.08
N VAL A 15 -23.15 10.36 2.63
CA VAL A 15 -24.26 11.21 3.07
C VAL A 15 -23.82 12.13 4.21
N TRP A 16 -23.07 11.59 5.16
CA TRP A 16 -22.61 12.36 6.32
C TRP A 16 -21.68 13.49 5.91
N LEU A 17 -20.68 13.19 5.06
CA LEU A 17 -19.73 14.18 4.56
C LEU A 17 -20.42 15.23 3.69
N ALA A 18 -21.38 14.83 2.85
CA ALA A 18 -22.19 15.76 2.07
C ALA A 18 -22.94 16.77 2.94
N GLU A 19 -23.68 16.31 3.95
CA GLU A 19 -24.54 17.17 4.77
C GLU A 19 -23.76 17.98 5.82
N ARG A 20 -22.61 17.48 6.28
CA ARG A 20 -21.86 18.09 7.38
C ARG A 20 -20.64 18.88 6.92
N VAL A 21 -20.05 18.53 5.79
CA VAL A 21 -18.82 19.15 5.29
C VAL A 21 -19.09 19.91 4.00
N TRP A 22 -19.42 19.19 2.92
CA TRP A 22 -19.44 19.79 1.58
C TRP A 22 -20.51 20.87 1.40
N LYS A 23 -21.72 20.66 1.94
CA LYS A 23 -22.84 21.62 1.83
C LYS A 23 -22.80 22.75 2.88
N LYS A 24 -21.97 22.62 3.92
CA LYS A 24 -21.94 23.57 5.05
C LYS A 24 -20.78 24.55 4.95
N ALA A 25 -19.69 24.14 4.34
CA ALA A 25 -18.54 25.01 4.12
C ALA A 25 -18.82 26.00 2.97
N LEU A 26 -18.27 27.20 3.09
CA LEU A 26 -18.31 28.20 2.02
C LEU A 26 -17.53 27.72 0.78
N ALA A 27 -16.38 27.08 1.00
CA ALA A 27 -15.55 26.46 -0.02
C ALA A 27 -14.69 25.35 0.62
N VAL A 28 -14.46 24.25 -0.11
CA VAL A 28 -13.57 23.17 0.33
C VAL A 28 -12.67 22.74 -0.81
N VAL A 29 -11.38 22.53 -0.50
CA VAL A 29 -10.41 21.94 -1.43
C VAL A 29 -9.94 20.61 -0.84
N ALA A 30 -10.22 19.52 -1.54
CA ALA A 30 -9.65 18.21 -1.24
C ALA A 30 -8.48 17.95 -2.21
N THR A 31 -7.29 17.72 -1.66
CA THR A 31 -6.07 17.47 -2.45
C THR A 31 -5.35 16.24 -1.92
N SER A 32 -4.84 15.41 -2.82
CA SER A 32 -3.98 14.27 -2.53
C SER A 32 -3.32 13.79 -3.84
N ALA A 33 -2.18 13.13 -3.73
CA ALA A 33 -1.47 12.54 -4.85
C ALA A 33 -2.24 11.37 -5.53
N THR A 34 -3.19 10.75 -4.83
CA THR A 34 -3.80 9.46 -5.23
C THR A 34 -5.33 9.44 -5.16
N LEU A 35 -6.01 10.58 -5.41
CA LEU A 35 -7.49 10.65 -5.39
C LEU A 35 -8.18 9.90 -6.56
N ARG A 36 -7.44 9.56 -7.62
CA ARG A 36 -8.00 8.89 -8.80
C ARG A 36 -7.88 7.38 -8.68
N THR A 37 -8.94 6.68 -9.03
CA THR A 37 -8.94 5.23 -9.25
C THR A 37 -9.14 4.99 -10.74
N LEU A 38 -8.27 4.19 -11.36
CA LEU A 38 -8.31 3.91 -12.81
C LEU A 38 -8.45 5.17 -13.68
N GLY A 39 -7.77 6.26 -13.30
CA GLY A 39 -7.79 7.52 -14.04
C GLY A 39 -9.04 8.39 -13.81
N SER A 40 -9.97 8.01 -12.94
CA SER A 40 -11.18 8.77 -12.65
C SER A 40 -11.29 9.21 -11.19
N PHE A 41 -11.91 10.37 -10.94
CA PHE A 41 -12.28 10.82 -9.59
C PHE A 41 -13.63 10.24 -9.11
N SER A 42 -14.35 9.50 -9.96
CA SER A 42 -15.72 9.04 -9.67
C SER A 42 -15.83 8.24 -8.37
N THR A 43 -14.87 7.36 -8.09
CA THR A 43 -14.84 6.57 -6.86
C THR A 43 -14.69 7.45 -5.62
N PHE A 44 -13.74 8.39 -5.63
CA PHE A 44 -13.55 9.33 -4.53
C PHE A 44 -14.78 10.22 -4.34
N MET A 45 -15.30 10.82 -5.41
CA MET A 45 -16.46 11.72 -5.34
C MET A 45 -17.68 11.00 -4.76
N ARG A 46 -17.98 9.79 -5.24
CA ARG A 46 -19.11 8.98 -4.76
C ARG A 46 -18.94 8.59 -3.30
N ARG A 47 -17.78 8.06 -2.92
CA ARG A 47 -17.53 7.57 -1.55
C ARG A 47 -17.45 8.71 -0.53
N SER A 48 -16.99 9.88 -0.96
CA SER A 48 -16.98 11.08 -0.11
C SER A 48 -18.31 11.83 -0.13
N GLY A 49 -19.21 11.56 -1.08
CA GLY A 49 -20.45 12.32 -1.27
C GLY A 49 -20.22 13.72 -1.85
N MET A 50 -19.04 13.99 -2.40
CA MET A 50 -18.71 15.26 -3.05
C MET A 50 -19.55 15.49 -4.32
N ASP A 51 -19.95 14.43 -5.00
CA ASP A 51 -20.87 14.47 -6.14
C ASP A 51 -22.29 14.95 -5.78
N ARG A 52 -22.61 15.03 -4.48
CA ARG A 52 -23.88 15.55 -3.94
C ARG A 52 -23.82 17.04 -3.61
N ALA A 53 -22.66 17.67 -3.73
CA ALA A 53 -22.46 19.09 -3.50
C ALA A 53 -22.56 19.87 -4.82
N GLU A 54 -23.26 21.01 -4.79
CA GLU A 54 -23.39 21.85 -5.99
C GLU A 54 -22.03 22.44 -6.39
N GLY A 55 -21.75 22.44 -7.69
CA GLY A 55 -20.53 23.03 -8.23
C GLY A 55 -19.25 22.24 -7.98
N ALA A 56 -19.33 20.97 -7.57
CA ALA A 56 -18.16 20.11 -7.40
C ALA A 56 -17.34 20.02 -8.70
N ARG A 57 -16.03 20.24 -8.60
CA ARG A 57 -15.07 20.15 -9.70
C ARG A 57 -13.89 19.30 -9.26
N ALA A 58 -13.31 18.55 -10.19
CA ALA A 58 -12.02 17.89 -9.98
C ALA A 58 -11.06 18.21 -11.10
N MET A 59 -9.78 18.25 -10.74
CA MET A 59 -8.68 18.50 -11.63
C MET A 59 -7.56 17.53 -11.29
N ALA A 60 -7.04 16.87 -12.32
CA ALA A 60 -5.81 16.09 -12.19
C ALA A 60 -4.65 16.96 -12.69
N LEU A 61 -3.67 17.18 -11.83
CA LEU A 61 -2.40 17.78 -12.24
C LEU A 61 -1.49 16.68 -12.80
N THR A 62 -0.73 17.01 -13.86
CA THR A 62 0.31 16.12 -14.38
C THR A 62 1.45 16.01 -13.37
N SER A 63 2.02 14.81 -13.25
CA SER A 63 3.24 14.60 -12.48
C SER A 63 4.37 15.47 -13.05
N PRO A 64 5.15 16.17 -12.20
CA PRO A 64 6.35 16.87 -12.66
C PRO A 64 7.50 15.90 -13.02
N PHE A 65 7.37 14.62 -12.67
CA PHE A 65 8.39 13.59 -12.90
C PHE A 65 8.17 12.84 -14.22
N ASP A 66 9.23 12.71 -15.02
CA ASP A 66 9.26 11.88 -16.21
C ASP A 66 9.58 10.42 -15.84
N LEU A 67 8.55 9.71 -15.37
CA LEU A 67 8.69 8.32 -14.94
C LEU A 67 9.20 7.38 -16.06
N GLY A 68 8.94 7.71 -17.34
CA GLY A 68 9.43 6.93 -18.47
C GLY A 68 10.97 6.96 -18.60
N ARG A 69 11.60 8.04 -18.13
CA ARG A 69 13.06 8.16 -18.06
C ARG A 69 13.61 7.85 -16.67
N MET A 70 12.84 8.08 -15.62
CA MET A 70 13.30 8.00 -14.23
C MET A 70 13.10 6.63 -13.57
N ALA A 71 12.24 5.78 -14.12
CA ALA A 71 11.90 4.50 -13.49
C ALA A 71 11.75 3.37 -14.51
N LYS A 72 12.00 2.14 -14.05
CA LYS A 72 11.72 0.89 -14.77
C LYS A 72 10.81 0.04 -13.90
N LEU A 73 9.72 -0.46 -14.49
CA LEU A 73 8.89 -1.49 -13.88
C LEU A 73 9.31 -2.85 -14.41
N ASP A 74 9.63 -3.76 -13.49
CA ASP A 74 9.89 -5.16 -13.81
C ASP A 74 8.87 -6.06 -13.12
N VAL A 75 8.31 -7.01 -13.86
CA VAL A 75 7.32 -7.97 -13.36
C VAL A 75 7.85 -9.37 -13.69
N PRO A 76 8.56 -10.01 -12.75
CA PRO A 76 9.22 -11.27 -13.01
C PRO A 76 8.22 -12.41 -13.21
N ARG A 77 8.58 -13.37 -14.07
CA ARG A 77 7.81 -14.61 -14.23
C ARG A 77 8.13 -15.55 -13.07
N MET A 78 7.26 -15.57 -12.07
CA MET A 78 7.47 -16.33 -10.83
C MET A 78 7.44 -17.86 -10.99
N GLY A 79 6.84 -18.38 -12.07
CA GLY A 79 6.76 -19.82 -12.32
C GLY A 79 5.96 -20.64 -11.30
N CYS A 80 5.32 -19.99 -10.33
CA CYS A 80 4.53 -20.59 -9.27
C CYS A 80 3.33 -19.71 -8.93
N SER A 81 2.31 -20.32 -8.32
CA SER A 81 1.15 -19.59 -7.82
C SER A 81 1.47 -18.98 -6.45
N PRO A 82 1.07 -17.73 -6.18
CA PRO A 82 1.20 -17.13 -4.84
C PRO A 82 0.28 -17.77 -3.77
N LYS A 83 -0.43 -18.84 -4.11
CA LYS A 83 -1.16 -19.72 -3.19
C LYS A 83 -0.30 -20.86 -2.64
N ASP A 84 0.77 -21.23 -3.33
CA ASP A 84 1.77 -22.19 -2.85
C ASP A 84 2.84 -21.40 -2.10
N GLU A 85 2.62 -21.16 -0.81
CA GLU A 85 3.44 -20.24 -0.02
C GLU A 85 4.91 -20.65 0.03
N GLU A 86 5.19 -21.96 0.14
CA GLU A 86 6.56 -22.45 0.24
C GLU A 86 7.35 -22.18 -1.05
N ARG A 87 6.80 -22.59 -2.20
CA ARG A 87 7.43 -22.35 -3.50
C ARG A 87 7.48 -20.88 -3.85
N TYR A 88 6.43 -20.13 -3.51
CA TYR A 88 6.36 -18.71 -3.79
C TYR A 88 7.40 -17.91 -3.01
N VAL A 89 7.60 -18.21 -1.72
CA VAL A 89 8.64 -17.53 -0.93
C VAL A 89 10.03 -17.85 -1.49
N ALA A 90 10.31 -19.10 -1.84
CA ALA A 90 11.58 -19.47 -2.46
C ALA A 90 11.82 -18.71 -3.78
N ALA A 91 10.80 -18.64 -4.65
CA ALA A 91 10.88 -17.90 -5.89
C ALA A 91 11.05 -16.38 -5.65
N ALA A 92 10.33 -15.82 -4.68
CA ALA A 92 10.42 -14.40 -4.34
C ALA A 92 11.81 -14.02 -3.81
N LEU A 93 12.43 -14.87 -2.99
CA LEU A 93 13.80 -14.66 -2.50
C LEU A 93 14.82 -14.73 -3.63
N ALA A 94 14.69 -15.69 -4.54
CA ALA A 94 15.56 -15.80 -5.70
C ALA A 94 15.46 -14.56 -6.61
N GLN A 95 14.23 -14.05 -6.82
CA GLN A 95 14.04 -12.80 -7.56
C GLN A 95 14.63 -11.62 -6.81
N LEU A 96 14.35 -11.48 -5.52
CA LEU A 96 14.88 -10.40 -4.67
C LEU A 96 16.40 -10.33 -4.78
N ASP A 97 17.10 -11.45 -4.58
CA ASP A 97 18.57 -11.50 -4.64
C ASP A 97 19.14 -11.16 -6.03
N SER A 98 18.38 -11.43 -7.10
CA SER A 98 18.79 -11.12 -8.48
C SER A 98 18.59 -9.65 -8.90
N VAL A 99 17.67 -8.93 -8.27
CA VAL A 99 17.26 -7.57 -8.71
C VAL A 99 17.73 -6.45 -7.80
N VAL A 100 18.01 -6.72 -6.52
CA VAL A 100 18.40 -5.68 -5.57
C VAL A 100 19.90 -5.46 -5.60
N ASP A 101 20.31 -4.19 -5.73
CA ASP A 101 21.69 -3.81 -5.46
C ASP A 101 21.92 -3.73 -3.95
N ARG A 102 22.87 -4.52 -3.45
CA ARG A 102 23.22 -4.61 -2.03
C ARG A 102 23.91 -3.35 -1.50
N ALA A 103 24.30 -2.41 -2.37
CA ALA A 103 24.86 -1.12 -2.02
C ALA A 103 23.82 0.01 -2.00
N GLU A 104 22.58 -0.24 -2.42
CA GLU A 104 21.54 0.79 -2.55
C GLU A 104 20.44 0.69 -1.49
N GLY A 105 19.63 1.75 -1.41
CA GLY A 105 18.42 1.78 -0.58
C GLY A 105 17.29 1.03 -1.25
N THR A 106 16.79 -0.01 -0.58
CA THR A 106 15.69 -0.85 -1.07
C THR A 106 14.55 -0.89 -0.05
N LEU A 107 13.32 -0.67 -0.52
CA LEU A 107 12.10 -0.87 0.24
C LEU A 107 11.39 -2.15 -0.23
N VAL A 108 11.17 -3.11 0.67
CA VAL A 108 10.46 -4.36 0.42
C VAL A 108 9.11 -4.34 1.12
N LEU A 109 8.03 -4.36 0.34
CA LEU A 109 6.65 -4.31 0.83
C LEU A 109 5.98 -5.68 0.74
N CYS A 110 5.51 -6.16 1.89
CA CYS A 110 4.82 -7.43 2.04
C CYS A 110 3.32 -7.21 2.29
N ALA A 111 2.48 -8.05 1.70
CA ALA A 111 1.03 -7.98 1.87
C ALA A 111 0.54 -8.45 3.25
N SER A 112 1.35 -9.24 3.97
CA SER A 112 1.01 -9.75 5.30
C SER A 112 2.26 -9.93 6.16
N ARG A 113 2.07 -9.93 7.48
CA ARG A 113 3.14 -10.21 8.45
C ARG A 113 3.70 -11.62 8.30
N ALA A 114 2.83 -12.62 8.11
CA ALA A 114 3.26 -14.00 7.89
C ALA A 114 4.20 -14.14 6.68
N LEU A 115 3.88 -13.47 5.55
CA LEU A 115 4.75 -13.49 4.37
C LEU A 115 6.09 -12.79 4.64
N MET A 116 6.06 -11.65 5.35
CA MET A 116 7.28 -10.93 5.72
C MET A 116 8.20 -11.77 6.60
N GLU A 117 7.66 -12.40 7.64
CA GLU A 117 8.40 -13.28 8.55
C GLU A 117 9.00 -14.48 7.79
N ALA A 118 8.19 -15.10 6.93
CA ALA A 118 8.61 -16.22 6.09
C ALA A 118 9.75 -15.90 5.13
N LEU A 119 9.82 -14.65 4.62
CA LEU A 119 10.93 -14.15 3.79
C LEU A 119 12.17 -13.87 4.64
N VAL A 120 12.01 -13.14 5.75
CA VAL A 120 13.10 -12.73 6.65
C VAL A 120 13.83 -13.93 7.25
N GLU A 121 13.10 -14.98 7.60
CA GLU A 121 13.66 -16.22 8.14
C GLU A 121 14.63 -16.88 7.15
N ARG A 122 14.27 -16.88 5.86
CA ARG A 122 14.99 -17.55 4.76
C ARG A 122 15.88 -16.61 3.95
N LEU A 123 16.03 -15.37 4.39
CA LEU A 123 16.82 -14.36 3.69
C LEU A 123 18.31 -14.76 3.68
N PRO A 124 19.02 -14.66 2.53
CA PRO A 124 20.45 -14.89 2.47
C PRO A 124 21.23 -14.06 3.49
N VAL A 125 22.34 -14.61 4.01
CA VAL A 125 23.13 -14.01 5.11
C VAL A 125 23.58 -12.58 4.75
N GLU A 126 23.97 -12.36 3.51
CA GLU A 126 24.48 -11.10 3.00
C GLU A 126 23.38 -10.02 2.97
N LEU A 127 22.17 -10.38 2.55
CA LEU A 127 21.02 -9.48 2.57
C LEU A 127 20.53 -9.24 4.00
N LYS A 128 20.57 -10.26 4.84
CA LYS A 128 20.21 -10.18 6.25
C LYS A 128 21.12 -9.23 7.03
N ALA A 129 22.39 -9.13 6.65
CA ALA A 129 23.36 -8.21 7.27
C ALA A 129 23.03 -6.72 7.06
N ILE A 130 22.28 -6.37 6.01
CA ILE A 130 21.88 -5.00 5.67
C ILE A 130 20.36 -4.78 5.82
N MET A 131 19.65 -5.76 6.38
CA MET A 131 18.21 -5.74 6.56
C MET A 131 17.78 -4.95 7.80
N ARG A 132 16.65 -4.26 7.69
CA ARG A 132 15.91 -3.59 8.75
C ARG A 132 14.45 -4.01 8.62
N CYS A 133 13.86 -4.65 9.62
CA CYS A 133 12.51 -5.20 9.50
C CYS A 133 11.50 -4.49 10.43
N GLN A 134 10.34 -4.15 9.89
CA GLN A 134 9.23 -3.62 10.66
C GLN A 134 8.79 -4.60 11.75
N GLY A 135 8.87 -4.15 13.00
CA GLY A 135 8.60 -4.98 14.18
C GLY A 135 9.82 -5.17 15.07
N ASP A 136 11.04 -5.02 14.53
CA ASP A 136 12.28 -5.08 15.32
C ASP A 136 12.49 -3.79 16.13
N LYS A 137 12.12 -2.64 15.53
CA LYS A 137 12.16 -1.31 16.15
C LYS A 137 10.94 -0.49 15.71
N PRO A 138 10.64 0.63 16.41
CA PRO A 138 9.71 1.63 15.89
C PRO A 138 10.08 2.08 14.48
N VAL A 139 9.09 2.32 13.62
CA VAL A 139 9.29 2.69 12.21
C VAL A 139 10.22 3.89 12.05
N ALA A 140 10.08 4.93 12.89
CA ALA A 140 10.95 6.09 12.86
C ALA A 140 12.44 5.72 13.05
N ALA A 141 12.74 4.87 14.04
CA ALA A 141 14.11 4.42 14.29
C ALA A 141 14.66 3.55 13.14
N LEU A 142 13.82 2.73 12.49
CA LEU A 142 14.24 1.95 11.32
C LEU A 142 14.60 2.86 10.14
N LEU A 143 13.88 3.96 9.95
CA LEU A 143 14.15 4.95 8.89
C LEU A 143 15.44 5.73 9.17
N GLU A 144 15.68 6.08 10.43
CA GLU A 144 16.95 6.70 10.86
C GLU A 144 18.13 5.76 10.59
N ASP A 145 18.05 4.50 11.02
CA ASP A 145 19.08 3.49 10.77
C ASP A 145 19.29 3.25 9.26
N HIS A 146 18.21 3.29 8.49
CA HIS A 146 18.25 3.13 7.03
C HIS A 146 19.03 4.29 6.40
N SER A 147 18.66 5.52 6.74
CA SER A 147 19.26 6.74 6.20
C SER A 147 20.74 6.82 6.56
N ALA A 148 21.09 6.55 7.82
CA ALA A 148 22.48 6.58 8.29
C ALA A 148 23.39 5.59 7.54
N ALA A 149 22.89 4.42 7.15
CA ALA A 149 23.69 3.48 6.37
C ALA A 149 23.91 3.94 4.93
N ILE A 150 22.86 4.44 4.28
CA ILE A 150 22.94 4.96 2.90
C ILE A 150 23.89 6.16 2.84
N GLU A 151 23.80 7.08 3.80
CA GLU A 151 24.71 8.22 3.93
C GLU A 151 26.17 7.77 4.17
N ALA A 152 26.37 6.65 4.86
CA ALA A 152 27.68 6.03 5.04
C ALA A 152 28.17 5.22 3.83
N GLY A 153 27.47 5.26 2.69
CA GLY A 153 27.82 4.52 1.48
C GLY A 153 27.59 3.00 1.58
N LYS A 154 26.74 2.55 2.50
CA LYS A 154 26.35 1.14 2.68
C LYS A 154 24.92 0.95 2.18
N GLY A 155 24.61 -0.21 1.62
CA GLY A 155 23.22 -0.53 1.27
C GLY A 155 22.34 -0.82 2.47
N SER A 156 21.04 -0.81 2.22
CA SER A 156 20.02 -0.95 3.27
C SER A 156 18.72 -1.52 2.70
N LEU A 157 18.28 -2.67 3.23
CA LEU A 157 17.01 -3.30 2.87
C LEU A 157 15.98 -3.07 3.97
N LEU A 158 14.96 -2.27 3.70
CA LEU A 158 13.86 -1.97 4.62
C LEU A 158 12.66 -2.87 4.32
N PHE A 159 12.40 -3.85 5.17
CA PHE A 159 11.23 -4.71 5.10
C PHE A 159 10.06 -4.10 5.88
N GLY A 160 8.90 -4.00 5.23
CA GLY A 160 7.68 -3.50 5.84
C GLY A 160 6.42 -4.11 5.26
N LEU A 161 5.32 -3.91 5.96
CA LEU A 161 3.98 -4.18 5.42
C LEU A 161 3.61 -3.11 4.40
N ALA A 162 2.70 -3.43 3.48
CA ALA A 162 2.22 -2.48 2.48
C ALA A 162 1.75 -1.13 3.07
N THR A 163 1.18 -1.14 4.28
CA THR A 163 0.75 0.06 5.01
C THR A 163 1.91 0.99 5.40
N MET A 164 3.14 0.50 5.47
CA MET A 164 4.31 1.32 5.73
C MET A 164 4.58 2.31 4.60
N ALA A 165 4.19 2.00 3.36
CA ALA A 165 4.43 2.86 2.20
C ALA A 165 3.63 4.18 2.22
N GLU A 166 2.54 4.27 3.00
CA GLU A 166 1.67 5.46 3.02
C GLU A 166 2.21 6.62 3.85
N GLY A 167 3.26 6.40 4.67
CA GLY A 167 3.78 7.40 5.61
C GLY A 167 5.29 7.57 5.60
N VAL A 168 5.97 7.02 4.60
CA VAL A 168 7.44 7.01 4.50
C VAL A 168 7.89 7.83 3.30
N ASP A 169 8.79 8.78 3.52
CA ASP A 169 9.43 9.59 2.48
C ASP A 169 10.92 9.21 2.38
N LEU A 170 11.32 8.64 1.25
CA LEU A 170 12.69 8.15 1.00
C LEU A 170 13.20 8.71 -0.33
N PRO A 171 13.64 9.97 -0.37
CA PRO A 171 14.11 10.61 -1.59
C PRO A 171 15.48 10.09 -2.06
N GLY A 172 15.65 9.99 -3.38
CA GLY A 172 16.96 9.80 -4.02
C GLY A 172 17.63 8.48 -3.67
N ALA A 173 18.83 8.53 -3.08
CA ALA A 173 19.61 7.32 -2.73
C ALA A 173 18.94 6.50 -1.62
N LEU A 174 18.05 7.10 -0.82
CA LEU A 174 17.32 6.41 0.24
C LEU A 174 16.34 5.36 -0.30
N CYS A 175 15.93 5.45 -1.57
CA CYS A 175 15.12 4.41 -2.18
C CYS A 175 15.34 4.38 -3.70
N ARG A 176 16.17 3.43 -4.15
CA ARG A 176 16.39 3.14 -5.57
C ARG A 176 15.58 1.95 -6.05
N HIS A 177 15.23 1.04 -5.14
CA HIS A 177 14.42 -0.13 -5.43
C HIS A 177 13.18 -0.17 -4.53
N VAL A 178 12.02 -0.36 -5.15
CA VAL A 178 10.77 -0.71 -4.45
C VAL A 178 10.34 -2.09 -4.91
N VAL A 179 10.33 -3.05 -3.98
CA VAL A 179 9.94 -4.44 -4.23
C VAL A 179 8.59 -4.69 -3.57
N VAL A 180 7.54 -4.79 -4.38
CA VAL A 180 6.21 -5.22 -3.91
C VAL A 180 6.13 -6.72 -4.10
N VAL A 181 6.32 -7.48 -3.01
CA VAL A 181 6.39 -8.95 -3.09
C VAL A 181 5.08 -9.51 -3.65
N LYS A 182 3.96 -9.05 -3.09
CA LYS A 182 2.59 -9.47 -3.45
C LYS A 182 1.66 -8.27 -3.33
N LEU A 183 0.72 -8.14 -4.27
CA LEU A 183 -0.29 -7.08 -4.23
C LEU A 183 -1.16 -7.19 -2.96
N PRO A 184 -1.36 -6.09 -2.21
CA PRO A 184 -2.10 -6.08 -0.96
C PRO A 184 -3.61 -6.05 -1.21
N PHE A 185 -4.16 -7.18 -1.66
CA PHE A 185 -5.61 -7.34 -1.75
C PHE A 185 -6.20 -7.53 -0.35
N ALA A 186 -7.38 -6.93 -0.10
CA ALA A 186 -8.11 -7.11 1.15
C ALA A 186 -8.43 -8.60 1.37
N SER A 187 -8.30 -9.06 2.61
CA SER A 187 -8.71 -10.42 2.97
C SER A 187 -10.24 -10.55 2.78
N PRO A 188 -10.72 -11.58 2.08
CA PRO A 188 -12.16 -11.82 1.94
C PRO A 188 -12.86 -12.11 3.27
N ASP A 189 -12.11 -12.47 4.32
CA ASP A 189 -12.64 -12.78 5.65
C ASP A 189 -12.80 -11.55 6.55
N ASP A 190 -12.38 -10.36 6.11
CA ASP A 190 -12.60 -9.13 6.87
C ASP A 190 -14.12 -8.85 7.03
N PRO A 191 -14.65 -8.77 8.27
CA PRO A 191 -16.08 -8.61 8.51
C PRO A 191 -16.67 -7.34 7.86
N LEU A 192 -15.90 -6.25 7.83
CA LEU A 192 -16.34 -5.00 7.22
C LEU A 192 -16.41 -5.12 5.70
N SER A 193 -15.40 -5.75 5.10
CA SER A 193 -15.38 -6.08 3.67
C SER A 193 -16.57 -6.95 3.30
N ARG A 194 -16.85 -8.05 4.02
CA ARG A 194 -18.03 -8.88 3.76
C ARG A 194 -19.35 -8.13 3.89
N ALA A 195 -19.49 -7.32 4.95
CA ALA A 195 -20.70 -6.51 5.14
C ALA A 195 -20.89 -5.50 4.01
N ARG A 196 -19.80 -4.89 3.52
CA ARG A 196 -19.79 -3.97 2.38
C ARG A 196 -20.14 -4.68 1.08
N GLN A 197 -19.57 -5.86 0.82
CA GLN A 197 -19.88 -6.68 -0.35
C GLN A 197 -21.37 -7.06 -0.38
N ALA A 198 -21.88 -7.61 0.73
CA ALA A 198 -23.30 -7.97 0.85
C ALA A 198 -24.25 -6.77 0.73
N TRP A 199 -23.83 -5.57 1.12
CA TRP A 199 -24.61 -4.34 0.91
C TRP A 199 -24.58 -3.88 -0.56
N MET A 200 -23.43 -3.94 -1.21
CA MET A 200 -23.27 -3.60 -2.63
C MET A 200 -24.08 -4.54 -3.53
N GLU A 201 -24.03 -5.86 -3.27
CA GLU A 201 -24.81 -6.87 -4.01
C GLU A 201 -26.32 -6.61 -3.89
N ARG A 202 -26.80 -6.35 -2.66
CA ARG A 202 -28.21 -5.96 -2.42
C ARG A 202 -28.62 -4.66 -3.13
N SER A 203 -27.65 -3.80 -3.43
CA SER A 203 -27.86 -2.53 -4.13
C SER A 203 -27.67 -2.65 -5.65
N GLY A 204 -27.47 -3.86 -6.18
CA GLY A 204 -27.26 -4.11 -7.62
C GLY A 204 -25.91 -3.65 -8.15
N ARG A 205 -24.90 -3.46 -7.28
CA ARG A 205 -23.57 -2.93 -7.65
C ARG A 205 -22.54 -4.05 -7.77
N SER A 206 -21.59 -3.89 -8.69
CA SER A 206 -20.50 -4.87 -8.88
C SER A 206 -19.41 -4.71 -7.82
N VAL A 207 -19.34 -5.67 -6.90
CA VAL A 207 -18.32 -5.74 -5.84
C VAL A 207 -16.90 -5.73 -6.39
N PHE A 208 -16.65 -6.50 -7.46
CA PHE A 208 -15.32 -6.59 -8.04
C PHE A 208 -14.86 -5.25 -8.62
N ALA A 209 -15.74 -4.58 -9.37
CA ALA A 209 -15.39 -3.32 -10.03
C ALA A 209 -15.19 -2.15 -9.05
N GLU A 210 -15.74 -2.24 -7.83
CA GLU A 210 -15.71 -1.13 -6.87
C GLU A 210 -14.80 -1.35 -5.65
N VAL A 211 -14.42 -2.59 -5.36
CA VAL A 211 -13.61 -2.96 -4.18
C VAL A 211 -12.24 -3.52 -4.58
N MET A 212 -12.12 -4.16 -5.75
CA MET A 212 -10.89 -4.84 -6.17
C MET A 212 -10.12 -4.14 -7.31
N LEU A 213 -10.71 -3.12 -7.94
CA LEU A 213 -10.13 -2.30 -9.02
C LEU A 213 -9.93 -0.85 -8.56
#